data_AF-A0A3N5YL81-F1
#
_entry.id   AF-A0A3N5YL81-F1
#
_cell.length_a   1.000
_cell.length_b   1.000
_cell.length_c   1.000
_cell.angle_alpha   90.00
_cell.angle_beta   90.00
_cell.angle_gamma   90.00
#
_symmetry.space_group_name_H-M   'P 1'
#
loop_
_entity.id
_entity.type
_entity.pdbx_description
1 polymer ?
#
loop_
_entity_poly.entity_id
_entity_poly.type
_entity_poly.pdbx_seq_one_letter_code
_entity_poly.pdbx_strand_id
1 'polypeptide(L)'
;MGAMQLACGIGLIAVLVPASAGAQVAPPTIGGILDRGPESRIALGLREALTVGTENAVERTGRLDGFFRDEAIKILMPERLRRVETGLRAVGYGPQVDDFILAMNRAAERAAASAKPIFWEAIRAMTIDDAREILTGSETAATEYFRERTEDGLAA
;
A
#
# COMPACT_ATOMS: atom_id res chain seq x y z
N MET A 1 41.84 40.83 -52.27
CA MET A 1 41.75 39.85 -53.39
C MET A 1 41.86 38.47 -52.76
N GLY A 2 40.90 37.56 -52.77
CA GLY A 2 39.59 37.50 -53.39
C GLY A 2 39.07 36.06 -53.18
N ALA A 3 37.75 35.96 -53.01
CA ALA A 3 36.88 34.82 -53.28
C ALA A 3 37.12 33.49 -52.54
N MET A 4 36.33 33.32 -51.47
CA MET A 4 35.85 32.05 -50.93
C MET A 4 34.45 31.78 -51.51
N GLN A 5 34.25 30.67 -52.24
CA GLN A 5 32.94 30.05 -52.53
C GLN A 5 33.16 28.52 -52.70
N LEU A 6 32.53 27.65 -51.89
CA LEU A 6 31.15 27.12 -51.96
C LEU A 6 30.92 26.14 -53.12
N ALA A 7 30.82 24.84 -52.81
CA ALA A 7 29.90 23.91 -53.48
C ALA A 7 29.70 22.64 -52.67
N CYS A 8 28.45 22.43 -52.26
CA CYS A 8 27.87 21.24 -51.67
C CYS A 8 27.67 20.18 -52.78
N GLY A 9 27.97 18.90 -52.52
CA GLY A 9 27.81 17.82 -53.50
C GLY A 9 27.36 16.53 -52.83
N ILE A 10 26.07 16.24 -52.94
CA ILE A 10 25.36 15.06 -52.44
C ILE A 10 25.83 13.83 -53.25
N GLY A 11 26.37 12.82 -52.55
CA GLY A 11 26.82 11.55 -53.13
C GLY A 11 26.13 10.37 -52.45
N LEU A 12 25.00 9.95 -53.02
CA LEU A 12 24.18 8.80 -52.67
C LEU A 12 24.95 7.49 -52.97
N ILE A 13 25.40 6.77 -51.93
CA ILE A 13 25.95 5.40 -52.08
C ILE A 13 24.86 4.40 -51.69
N ALA A 14 24.28 3.77 -52.70
CA ALA A 14 23.37 2.63 -52.57
C ALA A 14 24.19 1.37 -52.23
N VAL A 15 24.10 0.89 -50.99
CA VAL A 15 24.57 -0.45 -50.63
C VAL A 15 23.42 -1.44 -50.79
N LEU A 16 23.59 -2.30 -51.77
CA LEU A 16 22.75 -3.43 -52.14
C LEU A 16 22.92 -4.55 -51.09
N VAL A 17 21.95 -4.70 -50.18
CA VAL A 17 21.84 -5.86 -49.27
C VAL A 17 20.90 -6.89 -49.91
N PRO A 18 21.30 -8.17 -50.03
CA PRO A 18 20.46 -9.19 -50.65
C PRO A 18 19.36 -9.65 -49.69
N ALA A 19 18.17 -9.81 -50.25
CA ALA A 19 17.00 -10.36 -49.59
C ALA A 19 17.16 -11.87 -49.36
N SER A 20 17.14 -12.30 -48.10
CA SER A 20 16.77 -13.66 -47.70
C SER A 20 16.45 -13.74 -46.21
N ALA A 21 15.41 -14.51 -45.88
CA ALA A 21 14.87 -14.84 -44.56
C ALA A 21 13.81 -13.87 -44.00
N GLY A 22 12.55 -14.27 -44.18
CA GLY A 22 11.43 -13.75 -43.42
C GLY A 22 11.56 -14.13 -41.95
N ALA A 23 11.77 -13.12 -41.12
CA ALA A 23 11.41 -13.12 -39.71
C ALA A 23 10.82 -11.73 -39.44
N GLN A 24 9.49 -11.65 -39.45
CA GLN A 24 8.79 -10.41 -39.13
C GLN A 24 8.97 -10.16 -37.64
N VAL A 25 10.00 -9.40 -37.27
CA VAL A 25 10.11 -8.81 -35.94
C VAL A 25 9.05 -7.72 -35.88
N ALA A 26 7.87 -8.08 -35.38
CA ALA A 26 6.85 -7.12 -35.04
C ALA A 26 7.45 -6.13 -34.00
N PRO A 27 7.34 -4.81 -34.21
CA PRO A 27 7.71 -3.86 -33.15
C PRO A 27 6.85 -4.16 -31.92
N PRO A 28 7.40 -4.10 -30.68
CA PRO A 28 6.59 -4.27 -29.48
C PRO A 28 5.52 -3.19 -29.48
N THR A 29 4.31 -3.58 -29.83
CA THR A 29 3.17 -2.69 -29.91
C THR A 29 2.84 -2.25 -28.50
N ILE A 30 3.06 -0.97 -28.21
CA ILE A 30 2.65 -0.25 -26.98
C ILE A 30 1.10 -0.25 -26.82
N GLY A 31 0.35 -0.89 -27.74
CA GLY A 31 -1.11 -1.05 -27.68
C GLY A 31 -1.63 -2.05 -26.65
N GLY A 32 -0.81 -2.96 -26.11
CA GLY A 32 -1.25 -3.95 -25.12
C GLY A 32 -1.53 -3.38 -23.71
N ILE A 33 -1.06 -2.15 -23.41
CA ILE A 33 -1.29 -1.50 -22.12
C ILE A 33 -2.59 -0.67 -22.13
N LEU A 34 -3.07 -0.27 -23.30
CA LEU A 34 -4.25 0.60 -23.44
C LEU A 34 -5.57 -0.18 -23.65
N ASP A 35 -5.51 -1.49 -23.90
CA ASP A 35 -6.70 -2.35 -24.10
C ASP A 35 -7.25 -2.94 -22.78
N ARG A 36 -6.75 -2.47 -21.65
CA ARG A 36 -7.29 -2.76 -20.33
C ARG A 36 -8.43 -1.77 -20.06
N GLY A 37 -9.68 -2.19 -20.28
CA GLY A 37 -10.90 -1.37 -20.16
C GLY A 37 -11.01 -0.57 -18.85
N PRO A 38 -11.91 0.43 -18.75
CA PRO A 38 -12.00 1.36 -17.61
C PRO A 38 -12.06 0.68 -16.24
N GLU A 39 -12.76 -0.46 -16.14
CA GLU A 39 -12.85 -1.29 -14.92
C GLU A 39 -11.49 -1.73 -14.38
N SER A 40 -10.56 -2.09 -15.27
CA SER A 40 -9.23 -2.51 -14.86
C SER A 40 -8.38 -1.35 -14.34
N ARG A 41 -8.58 -0.13 -14.86
CA ARG A 41 -7.91 1.08 -14.35
C ARG A 41 -8.43 1.47 -12.98
N ILE A 42 -9.75 1.32 -12.77
CA ILE A 42 -10.39 1.52 -11.46
C ILE A 42 -9.82 0.53 -10.44
N ALA A 43 -9.77 -0.76 -10.78
CA ALA A 43 -9.24 -1.79 -9.88
C ALA A 43 -7.75 -1.55 -9.53
N LEU A 44 -6.93 -1.16 -10.50
CA LEU A 44 -5.52 -0.82 -10.27
C LEU A 44 -5.37 0.41 -9.38
N GLY A 45 -6.15 1.47 -9.64
CA GLY A 45 -6.12 2.69 -8.84
C GLY A 45 -6.56 2.44 -7.40
N LEU A 46 -7.59 1.61 -7.18
CA LEU A 46 -8.04 1.25 -5.84
C LEU A 46 -6.98 0.43 -5.10
N ARG A 47 -6.35 -0.57 -5.74
CA ARG A 47 -5.27 -1.34 -5.12
C ARG A 47 -4.10 -0.47 -4.73
N GLU A 48 -3.70 0.46 -5.59
CA GLU A 48 -2.63 1.40 -5.29
C GLU A 48 -3.00 2.28 -4.09
N ALA A 49 -4.20 2.86 -4.09
CA ALA A 49 -4.69 3.70 -3.00
C ALA A 49 -4.73 2.94 -1.67
N LEU A 50 -5.21 1.69 -1.68
CA LEU A 50 -5.23 0.83 -0.50
C LEU A 50 -3.82 0.43 -0.06
N THR A 51 -2.92 0.17 -1.00
CA THR A 51 -1.51 -0.14 -0.71
C THR A 51 -0.86 1.00 0.05
N VAL A 52 -0.94 2.20 -0.51
CA VAL A 52 -0.37 3.42 0.10
C VAL A 52 -1.08 3.76 1.40
N GLY A 53 -2.41 3.64 1.45
CA GLY A 53 -3.20 3.92 2.65
C GLY A 53 -2.87 3.00 3.82
N THR A 54 -2.80 1.69 3.56
CA THR A 54 -2.42 0.68 4.55
C THR A 54 -0.97 0.85 4.99
N GLU A 55 -0.05 1.11 4.07
CA GLU A 55 1.36 1.34 4.42
C GLU A 55 1.50 2.53 5.36
N ASN A 56 0.88 3.66 5.03
CA ASN A 56 0.87 4.85 5.88
C ASN A 56 0.20 4.58 7.24
N ALA A 57 -0.91 3.84 7.25
CA ALA A 57 -1.60 3.50 8.50
C ALA A 57 -0.69 2.68 9.42
N VAL A 58 -0.12 1.58 8.91
CA VAL A 58 0.75 0.69 9.68
C VAL A 58 2.01 1.40 10.15
N GLU A 59 2.61 2.26 9.33
CA GLU A 59 3.79 3.04 9.72
C GLU A 59 3.46 4.08 10.80
N ARG A 60 2.31 4.75 10.69
CA ARG A 60 1.87 5.73 11.70
C ARG A 60 1.56 5.08 13.04
N THR A 61 0.94 3.90 13.04
CA THR A 61 0.53 3.22 14.27
C THR A 61 1.61 2.30 14.83
N GLY A 62 2.48 1.75 13.98
CA GLY A 62 3.53 0.80 14.37
C GLY A 62 4.83 1.43 14.89
N ARG A 63 5.00 2.75 14.70
CA ARG A 63 6.14 3.49 15.26
C ARG A 63 6.04 3.65 16.77
N LEU A 64 7.18 3.94 17.40
CA LEU A 64 7.22 4.33 18.80
C LEU A 64 6.27 5.53 19.03
N ASP A 65 5.37 5.38 20.00
CA ASP A 65 4.34 6.34 20.38
C ASP A 65 3.19 6.50 19.36
N GLY A 66 3.13 5.61 18.35
CA GLY A 66 2.07 5.59 17.35
C GLY A 66 0.68 5.36 17.95
N PHE A 67 0.56 4.49 18.96
CA PHE A 67 -0.68 4.33 19.73
C PHE A 67 -0.68 5.22 20.97
N PHE A 68 0.41 5.26 21.73
CA PHE A 68 0.38 5.86 23.07
C PHE A 68 0.13 7.38 23.08
N ARG A 69 0.56 8.10 22.03
CA ARG A 69 0.41 9.57 21.90
C ARG A 69 -0.72 10.01 20.99
N ASP A 70 -1.42 9.08 20.34
CA ASP A 70 -2.55 9.40 19.49
C ASP A 70 -3.85 9.21 20.28
N GLU A 71 -4.49 10.31 20.69
CA GLU A 71 -5.70 10.27 21.52
C GLU A 71 -6.88 9.53 20.85
N ALA A 72 -6.89 9.43 19.52
CA ALA A 72 -7.97 8.75 18.80
C ALA A 72 -7.86 7.22 18.87
N ILE A 73 -6.65 6.69 19.02
CA ILE A 73 -6.40 5.23 19.00
C ILE A 73 -5.68 4.71 20.25
N LYS A 74 -5.33 5.58 21.20
CA LYS A 74 -4.68 5.22 22.45
C LYS A 74 -5.48 4.19 23.22
N ILE A 75 -4.81 3.11 23.59
CA ILE A 75 -5.42 2.07 24.40
C ILE A 75 -5.40 2.51 25.87
N LEU A 76 -6.59 2.71 26.43
CA LEU A 76 -6.80 2.99 27.83
C LEU A 76 -7.10 1.70 28.60
N MET A 77 -7.21 1.82 29.93
CA MET A 77 -7.64 0.70 30.75
C MET A 77 -9.02 0.17 30.29
N PRO A 78 -9.15 -1.16 30.08
CA PRO A 78 -10.42 -1.77 29.76
C PRO A 78 -11.45 -1.46 30.84
N GLU A 79 -12.72 -1.31 30.46
CA GLU A 79 -13.80 -0.95 31.40
C GLU A 79 -13.88 -1.92 32.59
N ARG A 80 -13.59 -3.20 32.34
CA ARG A 80 -13.56 -4.25 33.36
C ARG A 80 -12.47 -4.05 34.42
N LEU A 81 -11.40 -3.33 34.11
CA LEU A 81 -10.25 -3.11 34.98
C LEU A 81 -10.19 -1.71 35.60
N ARG A 82 -11.07 -0.78 35.20
CA ARG A 82 -11.11 0.60 35.73
C ARG A 82 -11.25 0.68 37.25
N ARG A 83 -12.00 -0.24 37.87
CA ARG A 83 -12.13 -0.30 39.34
C ARG A 83 -10.81 -0.66 40.02
N VAL A 84 -10.07 -1.60 39.42
CA VAL A 84 -8.76 -2.05 39.92
C VAL A 84 -7.75 -0.92 39.77
N GLU A 85 -7.73 -0.24 38.61
CA GLU A 85 -6.92 0.96 38.40
C GLU A 85 -7.18 2.02 39.47
N THR A 86 -8.44 2.35 39.73
CA THR A 86 -8.79 3.41 40.71
C THR A 86 -8.31 3.03 42.11
N GLY A 87 -8.48 1.77 42.51
CA GLY A 87 -7.99 1.27 43.79
C GLY A 87 -6.46 1.31 43.89
N LEU A 88 -5.75 0.84 42.85
CA LEU A 88 -4.28 0.85 42.80
C LEU A 88 -3.71 2.27 42.82
N ARG A 89 -4.34 3.22 42.11
CA ARG A 89 -3.94 4.63 42.18
C ARG A 89 -4.14 5.19 43.59
N ALA A 90 -5.25 4.87 44.26
CA ALA A 90 -5.55 5.36 45.61
C ALA A 90 -4.55 4.89 46.67
N VAL A 91 -3.97 3.69 46.50
CA VAL A 91 -2.93 3.15 47.41
C VAL A 91 -1.50 3.47 46.98
N GLY A 92 -1.30 4.35 45.98
CA GLY A 92 0.01 4.85 45.56
C GLY A 92 0.68 4.09 44.42
N TYR A 93 0.03 3.07 43.84
CA TYR A 93 0.54 2.33 42.66
C TYR A 93 0.20 3.01 41.32
N GLY A 94 -0.01 4.32 41.32
CA GLY A 94 -0.29 5.08 40.10
C GLY A 94 0.78 4.91 39.00
N PRO A 95 2.09 5.02 39.32
CA PRO A 95 3.15 4.82 38.34
C PRO A 95 3.10 3.43 37.67
N GLN A 96 2.78 2.38 38.41
CA GLN A 96 2.70 1.00 37.89
C GLN A 96 1.48 0.82 36.98
N VAL A 97 0.37 1.52 37.26
CA VAL A 97 -0.79 1.56 36.35
C VAL A 97 -0.41 2.26 35.05
N ASP A 98 0.31 3.38 35.13
CA ASP A 98 0.74 4.12 33.94
C ASP A 98 1.74 3.32 33.10
N ASP A 99 2.67 2.60 33.74
CA ASP A 99 3.60 1.67 33.08
C ASP A 99 2.86 0.52 32.38
N PHE A 100 1.79 0.00 33.00
CA PHE A 100 0.97 -1.03 32.37
C PHE A 100 0.23 -0.51 31.15
N ILE A 101 -0.37 0.68 31.23
CA ILE A 101 -1.01 1.34 30.07
C ILE A 101 0.02 1.57 28.97
N LEU A 102 1.22 2.04 29.32
CA LEU A 102 2.31 2.19 28.36
C LEU A 102 2.66 0.85 27.72
N ALA A 103 2.84 -0.22 28.50
CA ALA A 103 3.18 -1.55 27.99
C ALA A 103 2.11 -2.10 27.03
N MET A 104 0.82 -1.89 27.32
CA MET A 104 -0.27 -2.25 26.40
C MET A 104 -0.18 -1.51 25.06
N ASN A 105 0.05 -0.20 25.10
CA ASN A 105 0.19 0.58 23.86
C ASN A 105 1.45 0.16 23.09
N ARG A 106 2.57 -0.11 23.77
CA ARG A 106 3.78 -0.67 23.12
C ARG A 106 3.53 -2.02 22.49
N ALA A 107 2.70 -2.87 23.10
CA ALA A 107 2.31 -4.15 22.52
C ALA A 107 1.50 -3.94 21.23
N ALA A 108 0.55 -2.99 21.23
CA ALA A 108 -0.24 -2.65 20.05
C ALA A 108 0.61 -2.05 18.91
N GLU A 109 1.58 -1.19 19.23
CA GLU A 109 2.54 -0.65 18.25
C GLU A 109 3.32 -1.79 17.57
N ARG A 110 3.84 -2.75 18.34
CA ARG A 110 4.54 -3.91 17.78
C ARG A 110 3.62 -4.78 16.94
N ALA A 111 2.39 -5.03 17.40
CA ALA A 111 1.40 -5.83 16.68
C ALA A 111 1.02 -5.19 15.34
N ALA A 112 0.81 -3.87 15.31
CA ALA A 112 0.53 -3.15 14.09
C ALA A 112 1.70 -3.24 13.10
N ALA A 113 2.94 -3.07 13.58
CA ALA A 113 4.12 -3.22 12.74
C ALA A 113 4.25 -4.64 12.14
N SER A 114 3.96 -5.69 12.92
CA SER A 114 3.99 -7.08 12.43
C SER A 114 2.86 -7.42 11.46
N ALA A 115 1.77 -6.64 11.45
CA ALA A 115 0.61 -6.88 10.58
C ALA A 115 0.82 -6.40 9.13
N LYS A 116 1.84 -5.57 8.86
CA LYS A 116 2.14 -5.03 7.50
C LYS A 116 2.09 -6.10 6.39
N PRO A 117 2.80 -7.24 6.49
CA PRO A 117 2.79 -8.26 5.43
C PRO A 117 1.40 -8.88 5.19
N ILE A 118 0.60 -9.06 6.25
CA ILE A 118 -0.72 -9.70 6.15
C ILE A 118 -1.65 -8.82 5.30
N PHE A 119 -1.67 -7.51 5.56
CA PHE A 119 -2.48 -6.58 4.77
C PHE A 119 -1.98 -6.46 3.33
N TRP A 120 -0.66 -6.48 3.11
CA TRP A 120 -0.11 -6.45 1.75
C TRP A 120 -0.53 -7.66 0.92
N GLU A 121 -0.47 -8.86 1.50
CA GLU A 121 -0.93 -10.07 0.82
C GLU A 121 -2.43 -10.02 0.50
N ALA A 122 -3.26 -9.48 1.41
CA ALA A 122 -4.68 -9.27 1.14
C ALA A 122 -4.94 -8.30 -0.03
N ILE A 123 -4.15 -7.23 -0.18
CA ILE A 123 -4.29 -6.28 -1.30
C ILE A 123 -3.80 -6.91 -2.61
N ARG A 124 -2.71 -7.68 -2.56
CA ARG A 124 -2.18 -8.38 -3.74
C ARG A 124 -3.15 -9.43 -4.27
N ALA A 125 -3.82 -10.14 -3.36
CA ALA A 125 -4.83 -11.15 -3.67
C ALA A 125 -6.19 -10.59 -4.13
N MET A 126 -6.37 -9.26 -4.10
CA MET A 126 -7.60 -8.61 -4.54
C MET A 126 -7.84 -8.88 -6.03
N THR A 127 -9.08 -9.17 -6.41
CA THR A 127 -9.51 -9.33 -7.80
C THR A 127 -10.08 -8.03 -8.36
N ILE A 128 -10.53 -8.02 -9.62
CA ILE A 128 -11.22 -6.85 -10.19
C ILE A 128 -12.64 -6.77 -9.62
N ASP A 129 -13.28 -7.92 -9.40
CA ASP A 129 -14.62 -8.00 -8.81
C ASP A 129 -14.62 -7.52 -7.35
N ASP A 130 -13.63 -7.94 -6.54
CA ASP A 130 -13.47 -7.43 -5.15
C ASP A 130 -13.33 -5.90 -5.14
N ALA A 131 -12.54 -5.34 -6.07
CA ALA A 131 -12.34 -3.90 -6.17
C ALA A 131 -13.63 -3.15 -6.56
N ARG A 132 -14.44 -3.75 -7.45
CA ARG A 132 -15.74 -3.21 -7.83
C ARG A 132 -16.73 -3.27 -6.67
N GLU A 133 -16.73 -4.36 -5.91
CA GLU A 133 -17.57 -4.52 -4.73
C GLU A 133 -17.20 -3.49 -3.66
N ILE A 134 -15.91 -3.25 -3.43
CA ILE A 134 -15.48 -2.18 -2.51
C ILE A 134 -15.92 -0.79 -2.99
N LEU A 135 -15.85 -0.52 -4.29
CA LEU A 135 -16.22 0.79 -4.84
C LEU A 135 -17.73 1.05 -4.84
N THR A 136 -18.53 0.01 -5.08
CA THR A 136 -19.99 0.13 -5.21
C THR A 136 -20.75 -0.33 -3.96
N GLY A 137 -20.04 -0.87 -2.98
CA GLY A 137 -20.57 -1.40 -1.74
C GLY A 137 -20.86 -0.34 -0.69
N SER A 138 -21.02 -0.80 0.54
CA SER A 138 -21.27 0.04 1.71
C SER A 138 -20.03 0.86 2.10
N GLU A 139 -20.22 1.84 3.00
CA GLU A 139 -19.12 2.63 3.56
C GLU A 139 -18.05 1.78 4.28
N THR A 140 -18.39 0.55 4.65
CA THR A 140 -17.50 -0.40 5.34
C THR A 140 -16.95 -1.49 4.45
N ALA A 141 -17.28 -1.53 3.15
CA ALA A 141 -16.93 -2.65 2.27
C ALA A 141 -15.42 -2.97 2.24
N ALA A 142 -14.57 -1.94 2.23
CA ALA A 142 -13.11 -2.13 2.32
C ALA A 142 -12.69 -2.77 3.65
N THR A 143 -13.29 -2.36 4.76
CA THR A 143 -13.02 -2.91 6.09
C THR A 143 -13.47 -4.37 6.20
N GLU A 144 -14.62 -4.69 5.62
CA GLU A 144 -15.14 -6.07 5.61
C GLU A 144 -14.27 -6.99 4.78
N TYR A 145 -13.86 -6.56 3.58
CA TYR A 145 -12.88 -7.28 2.75
C TYR A 145 -11.59 -7.57 3.53
N PHE A 146 -11.02 -6.56 4.20
CA PHE A 146 -9.82 -6.76 4.99
C PHE A 146 -10.06 -7.72 6.16
N ARG A 147 -11.18 -7.61 6.87
CA ARG A 147 -11.52 -8.53 7.96
C ARG A 147 -11.53 -9.97 7.46
N GLU A 148 -12.27 -10.25 6.39
CA GLU A 148 -12.38 -11.59 5.82
C GLU A 148 -11.05 -12.16 5.31
N ARG A 149 -10.14 -11.31 4.80
CA ARG A 149 -8.86 -11.76 4.23
C ARG A 149 -7.68 -11.74 5.20
N THR A 150 -7.82 -11.09 6.36
CA THR A 150 -6.69 -10.91 7.30
C THR A 150 -6.95 -11.42 8.72
N GLU A 151 -8.20 -11.63 9.15
CA GLU A 151 -8.53 -12.02 10.53
C GLU A 151 -7.83 -13.31 10.96
N ASP A 152 -7.89 -14.37 10.15
CA ASP A 152 -7.22 -15.64 10.45
C ASP A 152 -5.70 -15.50 10.60
N GLY A 153 -5.09 -14.64 9.78
CA GLY A 153 -3.64 -14.38 9.82
C GLY A 153 -3.21 -13.50 11.00
N LEU A 154 -4.12 -12.68 11.53
CA LEU A 154 -3.88 -11.81 12.69
C LEU A 154 -4.17 -12.50 14.04
N ALA A 155 -5.01 -13.53 14.03
CA ALA A 155 -5.38 -14.29 15.21
C ALA A 155 -4.39 -15.42 15.56
N ALA A 156 -3.51 -15.78 14.62
CA ALA A 156 -2.49 -16.83 14.75
C ALA A 156 -1.22 -16.35 15.47
#